data_AF-A0A2E0SRF9-F1
#
_entry.id   AF-A0A2E0SRF9-F1
#
_cell.length_a   1.000
_cell.length_b   1.000
_cell.length_c   1.000
_cell.angle_alpha   90.00
_cell.angle_beta   90.00
_cell.angle_gamma   90.00
#
_symmetry.space_group_name_H-M   'P 1'
#
loop_
_entity.id
_entity.type
_entity.pdbx_description
1 polymer ?
#
loop_
_entity_poly.entity_id
_entity_poly.type
_entity_poly.pdbx_seq_one_letter_code
_entity_poly.pdbx_strand_id
1 'polypeptide(L)'
;MTIAMGTGRIPEWSLGDRVRKAREWAELDQVQLAEATGISRTTISNYERDATAASRANLNLIALATGVDIRWLRGEPFGGGEELPGLDSNQEPIG
;
A
#
# COMPACT_ATOMS: atom_id res chain seq x y z
N MET A 1 -25.86 29.74 12.76
CA MET A 1 -24.70 29.11 13.43
C MET A 1 -24.22 27.99 12.54
N THR A 2 -23.16 28.24 11.75
CA THR A 2 -22.65 27.30 10.74
C THR A 2 -21.55 26.46 11.39
N ILE A 3 -21.79 25.15 11.51
CA ILE A 3 -20.78 24.21 12.00
C ILE A 3 -19.72 24.01 10.91
N ALA A 4 -18.50 24.48 11.16
CA ALA A 4 -17.35 24.10 10.35
C ALA A 4 -17.10 22.61 10.60
N MET A 5 -17.47 21.77 9.63
CA MET A 5 -17.18 20.34 9.65
C MET A 5 -15.65 20.18 9.65
N GLY A 6 -15.07 19.89 10.81
CA GLY A 6 -13.65 19.58 10.93
C GLY A 6 -13.33 18.40 10.02
N THR A 7 -12.43 18.60 9.06
CA THR A 7 -11.96 17.52 8.19
C THR A 7 -11.36 16.44 9.07
N GLY A 8 -11.88 15.21 8.96
CA GLY A 8 -11.33 14.05 9.68
C GLY A 8 -9.84 13.89 9.36
N ARG A 9 -9.03 13.54 10.37
CA ARG A 9 -7.60 13.29 10.17
C ARG A 9 -7.40 11.95 9.50
N ILE A 10 -6.59 11.92 8.44
CA ILE A 10 -6.14 10.69 7.78
C ILE A 10 -4.88 10.21 8.53
N PRO A 11 -4.85 8.96 9.04
CA PRO A 11 -3.65 8.42 9.68
C PRO A 11 -2.56 8.13 8.64
N GLU A 12 -1.31 8.41 9.00
CA GLU A 12 -0.14 7.99 8.20
C GLU A 12 0.16 6.51 8.45
N TRP A 13 0.53 5.78 7.39
CA TRP A 13 0.85 4.36 7.46
C TRP A 13 2.34 4.15 7.20
N SER A 14 3.00 3.40 8.08
CA SER A 14 4.40 3.03 7.91
C SER A 14 4.58 1.93 6.85
N LEU A 15 5.83 1.60 6.54
CA LEU A 15 6.14 0.44 5.71
C LEU A 15 5.69 -0.85 6.40
N GLY A 16 5.98 -0.99 7.70
CA GLY A 16 5.56 -2.15 8.49
C GLY A 16 4.04 -2.34 8.53
N ASP A 17 3.28 -1.25 8.67
CA ASP A 17 1.82 -1.29 8.60
C ASP A 17 1.32 -1.84 7.26
N ARG A 18 1.92 -1.39 6.15
CA ARG A 18 1.56 -1.87 4.81
C ARG A 18 1.94 -3.33 4.60
N VAL A 19 3.09 -3.77 5.10
CA VAL A 19 3.50 -5.19 5.05
C VAL A 19 2.50 -6.06 5.81
N ARG A 20 2.14 -5.66 7.03
CA ARG A 20 1.13 -6.37 7.83
C ARG A 20 -0.21 -6.41 7.12
N LYS A 21 -0.64 -5.29 6.53
CA LYS A 21 -1.90 -5.21 5.79
C LYS A 21 -1.90 -6.05 4.52
N ALA A 22 -0.80 -6.09 3.78
CA ALA A 22 -0.64 -6.98 2.63
C ALA A 22 -0.78 -8.46 3.04
N ARG A 23 -0.14 -8.83 4.15
CA ARG A 23 -0.23 -10.18 4.69
C ARG A 23 -1.65 -10.56 5.11
N GLU A 24 -2.31 -9.68 5.85
CA GLU A 24 -3.71 -9.86 6.28
C GLU A 24 -4.67 -9.94 5.08
N TRP A 25 -4.45 -9.12 4.05
CA TRP A 25 -5.21 -9.15 2.80
C TRP A 25 -5.07 -10.48 2.05
N ALA A 26 -3.88 -11.06 2.07
CA ALA A 26 -3.62 -12.38 1.50
C ALA A 26 -4.06 -13.55 2.41
N GLU A 27 -4.69 -13.25 3.55
CA GLU A 27 -5.14 -14.24 4.54
C GLU A 27 -4.02 -15.15 5.08
N LEU A 28 -2.79 -14.62 5.14
CA LEU A 28 -1.61 -15.34 5.62
C LEU A 28 -1.30 -14.98 7.08
N ASP A 29 -0.80 -15.95 7.86
CA ASP A 29 -0.07 -15.68 9.09
C ASP A 29 1.43 -15.39 8.80
N GLN A 30 2.19 -14.96 9.82
CA GLN A 30 3.61 -14.58 9.66
C GLN A 30 4.52 -15.76 9.26
N VAL A 31 4.20 -16.99 9.69
CA VAL A 31 4.88 -18.23 9.31
C VAL A 31 4.58 -18.54 7.85
N GLN A 32 3.32 -18.45 7.42
CA GLN A 32 2.95 -18.73 6.03
C GLN A 32 3.59 -17.73 5.06
N LEU A 33 3.63 -16.44 5.42
CA LEU A 33 4.35 -15.45 4.60
C LEU A 33 5.86 -15.70 4.58
N ALA A 34 6.43 -16.13 5.71
CA ALA A 34 7.84 -16.51 5.78
C ALA A 34 8.16 -17.69 4.86
N GLU A 35 7.32 -18.72 4.85
CA GLU A 35 7.44 -19.87 3.95
C GLU A 35 7.31 -19.46 2.48
N ALA A 36 6.33 -18.63 2.14
CA ALA A 36 6.09 -18.16 0.77
C ALA A 36 7.23 -17.28 0.21
N THR A 37 7.91 -16.52 1.08
CA THR A 37 8.96 -15.58 0.66
C THR A 37 10.38 -16.10 0.88
N GLY A 38 10.55 -17.18 1.64
CA GLY A 38 11.87 -17.65 2.11
C GLY A 38 12.53 -16.73 3.14
N ILE A 39 11.82 -15.72 3.64
CA ILE A 39 12.29 -14.79 4.68
C ILE A 39 11.97 -15.40 6.04
N SER A 40 12.86 -15.26 7.03
CA SER A 40 12.57 -15.79 8.37
C SER A 40 11.34 -15.13 9.01
N ARG A 41 10.53 -15.89 9.75
CA ARG A 41 9.38 -15.36 10.52
C ARG A 41 9.76 -14.18 11.42
N THR A 42 10.93 -14.25 12.07
CA THR A 42 11.44 -13.17 12.92
C THR A 42 11.71 -11.90 12.10
N THR A 43 12.28 -12.04 10.91
CA THR A 43 12.52 -10.92 9.99
C THR A 43 11.19 -10.30 9.52
N ILE A 44 10.19 -11.12 9.16
CA ILE A 44 8.83 -10.63 8.84
C ILE A 44 8.25 -9.83 10.02
N SER A 45 8.32 -10.37 11.24
CA SER A 45 7.86 -9.65 12.44
C SER A 45 8.62 -8.35 12.69
N ASN A 46 9.92 -8.29 12.39
CA ASN A 46 10.70 -7.06 12.49
C ASN A 46 10.29 -6.04 11.44
N TYR A 47 9.95 -6.46 10.23
CA TYR A 47 9.43 -5.59 9.18
C TYR A 47 8.07 -5.00 9.56
N GLU A 48 7.14 -5.82 10.05
CA GLU A 48 5.79 -5.37 10.45
C GLU A 48 5.80 -4.36 11.60
N ARG A 49 6.87 -4.32 12.40
CA ARG A 49 7.03 -3.39 13.54
C ARG A 49 7.98 -2.23 13.24
N ASP A 50 8.42 -2.09 11.98
CA ASP A 50 9.44 -1.13 11.54
C ASP A 50 10.75 -1.20 12.35
N ALA A 51 11.04 -2.34 12.97
CA ALA A 51 12.28 -2.56 13.73
C ALA A 51 13.51 -2.72 12.82
N THR A 52 13.29 -3.04 11.55
CA THR A 52 14.35 -3.16 10.53
C THR A 52 13.78 -2.78 9.17
N ALA A 53 14.55 -2.05 8.37
CA ALA A 53 14.16 -1.71 7.01
C ALA A 53 14.22 -2.95 6.10
N ALA A 54 13.11 -3.23 5.41
CA ALA A 54 13.08 -4.28 4.40
C ALA A 54 13.86 -3.86 3.15
N SER A 55 14.68 -4.76 2.61
CA SER A 55 15.40 -4.51 1.35
C SER A 55 14.42 -4.41 0.18
N ARG A 56 14.84 -3.78 -0.92
CA ARG A 56 14.02 -3.71 -2.14
C ARG A 56 13.62 -5.09 -2.65
N ALA A 57 14.54 -6.06 -2.59
CA ALA A 57 14.30 -7.44 -3.01
C ALA A 57 13.23 -8.11 -2.12
N ASN A 58 13.33 -7.94 -0.80
CA ASN A 58 12.38 -8.55 0.14
C ASN A 58 10.97 -7.95 -0.01
N LEU A 59 10.87 -6.65 -0.29
CA LEU A 59 9.58 -6.01 -0.59
C LEU A 59 8.96 -6.56 -1.88
N ASN A 60 9.76 -6.85 -2.91
CA ASN A 60 9.25 -7.47 -4.14
C ASN A 60 8.74 -8.90 -3.88
N LEU A 61 9.45 -9.68 -3.04
CA LEU A 61 8.99 -11.02 -2.64
C LEU A 61 7.67 -10.96 -1.86
N ILE A 62 7.55 -10.02 -0.92
CA ILE A 62 6.31 -9.82 -0.16
C ILE A 62 5.17 -9.41 -1.08
N ALA A 63 5.40 -8.45 -1.99
CA ALA A 63 4.39 -8.03 -2.95
C ALA A 63 3.92 -9.19 -3.84
N LEU A 64 4.84 -10.02 -4.33
CA LEU A 64 4.53 -11.19 -5.13
C LEU A 64 3.73 -12.23 -4.33
N ALA A 65 4.15 -12.54 -3.09
CA ALA A 65 3.50 -13.54 -2.25
C ALA A 65 2.09 -13.12 -1.79
N THR A 66 1.85 -11.81 -1.63
CA THR A 66 0.57 -11.26 -1.15
C THR A 66 -0.34 -10.76 -2.28
N GLY A 67 0.17 -10.67 -3.50
CA GLY A 67 -0.55 -10.15 -4.66
C GLY A 67 -0.80 -8.64 -4.64
N VAL A 68 -0.20 -7.89 -3.72
CA VAL A 68 -0.36 -6.42 -3.65
C VAL A 68 0.59 -5.71 -4.61
N ASP A 69 0.20 -4.53 -5.09
CA ASP A 69 1.06 -3.68 -5.91
C ASP A 69 2.29 -3.21 -5.10
N ILE A 70 3.47 -3.34 -5.69
CA ILE A 70 4.74 -2.98 -5.03
C ILE A 70 4.85 -1.49 -4.71
N ARG A 71 4.25 -0.60 -5.53
CA ARG A 71 4.24 0.85 -5.30
C ARG A 71 3.39 1.17 -4.09
N TRP A 72 2.22 0.54 -3.98
CA TRP A 72 1.40 0.63 -2.78
C TRP A 72 2.17 0.23 -1.53
N LEU A 73 2.83 -0.94 -1.57
CA LEU A 73 3.59 -1.47 -0.45
C LEU A 73 4.70 -0.49 -0.02
N ARG A 74 5.36 0.15 -0.99
CA ARG A 74 6.38 1.19 -0.75
C ARG A 74 5.81 2.53 -0.29
N GLY A 75 4.50 2.73 -0.35
CA GLY A 75 3.86 4.03 -0.07
C GLY A 75 4.06 5.05 -1.18
N GLU A 76 4.40 4.59 -2.38
CA GLU A 76 4.47 5.45 -3.54
C GLU A 76 3.05 5.87 -3.93
N PRO A 77 2.84 7.14 -4.31
CA PRO A 77 1.54 7.59 -4.76
C PRO A 77 1.11 6.81 -6.01
N PHE A 78 -0.13 6.32 -6.02
CA PHE A 78 -0.74 5.81 -7.23
C PHE A 78 -1.03 6.99 -8.16
N GLY A 79 -0.11 7.30 -9.06
CA GLY A 79 -0.28 8.42 -9.98
C GLY A 79 1.05 8.85 -10.58
N GLY A 80 1.40 8.25 -11.71
CA GLY A 80 2.50 8.67 -12.56
C GLY A 80 2.03 8.61 -14.01
N GLY A 81 1.12 9.52 -14.38
CA GLY A 81 0.61 9.61 -15.75
C GLY A 81 -0.56 10.58 -15.84
N GLU A 82 -0.29 11.73 -16.46
CA GLU A 82 -1.23 12.77 -16.90
C GLU A 82 -2.04 13.48 -15.81
N GLU A 83 -1.72 14.77 -15.65
CA GLU A 83 -2.74 15.82 -15.70
C GLU A 83 -3.93 15.29 -16.50
N LEU A 84 -5.07 15.01 -15.84
CA LEU A 84 -6.30 14.71 -16.57
C LEU A 84 -6.36 15.77 -17.68
N PRO A 85 -6.26 15.43 -18.98
CA PRO A 85 -6.49 16.43 -20.01
C PRO A 85 -7.84 17.00 -19.64
N GLY A 86 -7.88 18.29 -19.29
CA GLY A 86 -9.08 18.92 -18.75
C GLY A 86 -10.23 18.42 -19.62
N LEU A 87 -11.10 17.59 -19.04
CA LEU A 87 -12.26 17.07 -19.73
C LEU A 87 -13.10 18.32 -19.94
N ASP A 88 -12.87 19.00 -21.06
CA ASP A 88 -13.64 20.15 -21.46
C ASP A 88 -15.06 19.63 -21.54
N SER A 89 -15.88 20.13 -20.63
CA SER A 89 -17.20 19.62 -20.29
C SER A 89 -18.22 19.87 -21.40
N ASN A 90 -17.78 20.01 -22.66
CA ASN A 90 -18.58 20.25 -23.84
C ASN A 90 -18.73 18.97 -24.67
N GLN A 91 -19.48 18.03 -24.11
CA GLN A 91 -20.33 17.20 -24.96
C GLN A 91 -21.54 18.05 -25.32
N GLU A 92 -21.43 18.88 -26.37
CA GLU A 92 -22.62 19.52 -26.93
C GLU A 92 -23.49 18.43 -27.58
N PRO A 93 -24.81 18.45 -27.37
CA PRO A 93 -25.71 17.50 -28.02
C PRO A 93 -25.69 17.76 -29.53
N ILE A 94 -25.61 16.68 -30.31
CA ILE A 94 -25.82 16.74 -31.75
C ILE A 94 -27.24 17.31 -32.00
N GLY A 95 -27.30 18.49 -32.58
CA GLY A 95 -28.52 19.09 -33.15
C GLY A 95 -28.64 18.74 -34.62
#